data_AF-A3P8N1-F1
#
_entry.id   AF-A3P8N1-F1
#
_cell.length_a   1.000
_cell.length_b   1.000
_cell.length_c   1.000
_cell.angle_alpha   90.00
_cell.angle_beta   90.00
_cell.angle_gamma   90.00
#
_symmetry.space_group_name_H-M   'P 1'
#
loop_
_entity.id
_entity.type
_entity.pdbx_description
1 polymer ?
#
loop_
_entity_poly.entity_id
_entity_poly.type
_entity_poly.pdbx_seq_one_letter_code
_entity_poly.pdbx_strand_id
1 'polypeptide(L)'
;MIERVARIGASYLSTHGGCRNGAVCRAAARLRRTARERKLMRTGGRADGRTGGRAAGGGRQPTGTWHANPEATCIAGVRRPETNHRTSNHPTSNHRTRSHDMTHHALIEAAKAAREKAYAPYSNFKVGAALVTNDGKVFHGCNVENASYGLCNCAERTALFSALAAGYRPGEFAAIAVVGETHGPIAPCGACRQVMIELGKPTLEVVLTNMQGDVRVTSAGDLLPDAFYLA
;
A
#
# COMPACT_ATOMS: atom_id res chain seq x y z
N MET A 1 6.94 -42.56 -3.25
CA MET A 1 5.78 -41.97 -2.56
C MET A 1 5.69 -40.46 -2.88
N ILE A 2 5.60 -40.14 -4.18
CA ILE A 2 5.40 -38.79 -4.73
C ILE A 2 4.61 -39.01 -6.02
N GLU A 3 3.29 -38.94 -5.95
CA GLU A 3 2.36 -38.80 -7.10
C GLU A 3 0.92 -38.75 -6.57
N ARG A 4 0.43 -37.57 -6.15
CA ARG A 4 -1.02 -37.35 -5.90
C ARG A 4 -1.44 -35.88 -5.68
N VAL A 5 -0.99 -34.95 -6.52
CA VAL A 5 -1.62 -33.61 -6.61
C VAL A 5 -1.68 -33.16 -8.08
N ALA A 6 -2.57 -33.79 -8.84
CA ALA A 6 -2.94 -33.34 -10.18
C ALA A 6 -4.31 -33.90 -10.57
N ARG A 7 -5.35 -33.62 -9.78
CA ARG A 7 -6.76 -33.88 -10.12
C ARG A 7 -7.63 -33.04 -9.20
N ILE A 8 -8.14 -31.92 -9.72
CA ILE A 8 -9.46 -31.29 -9.53
C ILE A 8 -9.32 -29.90 -10.16
N GLY A 9 -9.72 -29.81 -11.43
CA GLY A 9 -9.56 -28.60 -12.25
C GLY A 9 -10.06 -28.84 -13.68
N ALA A 10 -11.20 -29.52 -13.82
CA ALA A 10 -11.83 -29.78 -15.11
C ALA A 10 -13.30 -30.20 -14.90
N SER A 11 -14.12 -29.30 -14.36
CA SER A 11 -15.58 -29.44 -14.36
C SER A 11 -16.21 -28.11 -13.96
N TYR A 12 -16.29 -27.14 -14.86
CA TYR A 12 -17.34 -26.10 -14.81
C TYR A 12 -17.44 -25.18 -16.06
N LEU A 13 -17.03 -25.65 -17.24
CA LEU A 13 -17.14 -24.87 -18.49
C LEU A 13 -17.73 -25.75 -19.60
N SER A 14 -19.01 -26.10 -19.45
CA SER A 14 -19.80 -26.71 -20.53
C SER A 14 -21.31 -26.60 -20.24
N THR A 15 -21.85 -25.38 -20.16
CA THR A 15 -23.27 -25.10 -20.44
C THR A 15 -23.45 -23.63 -20.80
N HIS A 16 -23.31 -23.36 -22.10
CA HIS A 16 -24.07 -22.40 -22.91
C HIS A 16 -24.19 -20.92 -22.49
N GLY A 17 -23.72 -20.03 -23.38
CA GLY A 17 -24.09 -18.61 -23.39
C GLY A 17 -23.12 -17.77 -24.20
N GLY A 18 -23.23 -17.80 -25.53
CA GLY A 18 -22.33 -17.11 -26.45
C GLY A 18 -22.39 -15.58 -26.33
N CYS A 19 -21.22 -14.95 -26.44
CA CYS A 19 -21.11 -13.52 -26.74
C CYS A 19 -20.51 -13.36 -28.14
N ARG A 20 -21.33 -12.81 -29.04
CA ARG A 20 -20.98 -12.41 -30.40
C ARG A 20 -20.20 -11.09 -30.35
N ASN A 21 -19.02 -11.09 -30.97
CA ASN A 21 -18.34 -10.01 -31.70
C ASN A 21 -16.85 -10.01 -31.38
N GLY A 22 -16.08 -10.51 -32.35
CA GLY A 22 -14.64 -10.61 -32.27
C GLY A 22 -13.94 -9.28 -32.53
N ALA A 23 -12.96 -8.98 -31.68
CA ALA A 23 -11.73 -8.33 -32.09
C ALA A 23 -10.60 -8.72 -31.10
N VAL A 24 -9.98 -9.86 -31.42
CA VAL A 24 -8.54 -10.16 -31.28
C VAL A 24 -7.86 -9.95 -29.91
N CYS A 25 -7.94 -10.95 -29.02
CA CYS A 25 -6.90 -11.22 -28.02
C CYS A 25 -6.14 -12.50 -28.40
N ARG A 26 -4.98 -12.36 -29.04
CA ARG A 26 -4.02 -13.47 -29.23
C ARG A 26 -2.58 -12.98 -29.14
N ALA A 27 -1.92 -13.24 -28.00
CA ALA A 27 -0.47 -13.46 -27.92
C ALA A 27 -0.12 -14.16 -26.59
N ALA A 28 -0.30 -15.48 -26.55
CA ALA A 28 0.33 -16.34 -25.54
C ALA A 28 1.21 -17.35 -26.28
N ALA A 29 2.46 -16.96 -26.55
CA ALA A 29 3.45 -17.84 -27.15
C ALA A 29 3.89 -18.89 -26.13
N ARG A 30 3.62 -20.15 -26.46
CA ARG A 30 4.00 -21.35 -25.72
C ARG A 30 5.50 -21.62 -25.89
N LEU A 31 6.30 -21.44 -24.84
CA LEU A 31 7.65 -22.00 -24.79
C LEU A 31 7.57 -23.45 -24.32
N ARG A 32 7.48 -24.39 -25.26
CA ARG A 32 7.75 -25.82 -25.00
C ARG A 32 9.27 -26.01 -25.01
N ARG A 33 9.87 -26.22 -23.84
CA ARG A 33 11.28 -26.62 -23.73
C ARG A 33 11.41 -28.10 -24.12
N THR A 34 11.99 -28.40 -25.26
CA THR A 34 12.38 -29.76 -25.65
C THR A 34 13.67 -30.17 -24.94
N ALA A 35 13.72 -31.41 -24.48
CA ALA A 35 14.88 -32.04 -23.86
C ALA A 35 15.99 -32.30 -24.90
N ARG A 36 16.70 -31.26 -25.36
CA ARG A 36 17.90 -31.40 -26.21
C ARG A 36 18.93 -30.27 -26.08
N GLU A 37 18.98 -29.57 -24.94
CA GLU A 37 20.01 -28.57 -24.65
C GLU A 37 20.56 -28.69 -23.21
N ARG A 38 20.80 -29.94 -22.77
CA ARG A 38 21.44 -30.24 -21.46
C ARG A 38 22.90 -30.67 -21.57
N LYS A 39 23.61 -30.29 -22.65
CA LYS A 39 24.99 -30.74 -22.85
C LYS A 39 25.87 -29.69 -23.55
N LEU A 40 26.04 -28.53 -22.90
CA LEU A 40 27.22 -27.69 -23.08
C LEU A 40 27.34 -26.75 -21.88
N MET A 41 28.09 -27.17 -20.86
CA MET A 41 28.74 -26.36 -19.82
C MET A 41 29.19 -27.30 -18.69
N ARG A 42 30.15 -28.15 -19.02
CA ARG A 42 31.00 -28.85 -18.05
C ARG A 42 32.33 -29.09 -18.75
N THR A 43 33.26 -28.18 -18.51
CA THR A 43 34.72 -28.15 -18.76
C THR A 43 35.06 -26.65 -18.84
N GLY A 44 35.51 -26.02 -17.77
CA GLY A 44 36.91 -25.94 -17.34
C GLY A 44 37.27 -24.45 -17.37
N GLY A 45 37.60 -23.83 -16.24
CA GLY A 45 39.00 -23.59 -15.89
C GLY A 45 39.10 -22.38 -14.96
N ARG A 46 39.99 -22.49 -13.97
CA ARG A 46 40.40 -21.42 -13.04
C ARG A 46 41.09 -20.28 -13.80
N ALA A 47 40.86 -19.05 -13.37
CA ALA A 47 41.81 -17.95 -13.51
C ALA A 47 41.70 -17.03 -12.30
N ASP A 48 42.82 -16.93 -11.58
CA ASP A 48 43.12 -15.97 -10.51
C ASP A 48 43.63 -14.68 -11.17
N GLY A 49 43.43 -13.50 -10.57
CA GLY A 49 44.10 -12.28 -11.05
C GLY A 49 43.39 -10.95 -10.78
N ARG A 50 43.90 -10.23 -9.77
CA ARG A 50 43.71 -8.78 -9.57
C ARG A 50 44.15 -7.97 -10.80
N THR A 51 43.42 -6.90 -11.13
CA THR A 51 43.93 -5.50 -11.24
C THR A 51 42.79 -4.55 -11.60
N GLY A 52 42.87 -3.32 -11.08
CA GLY A 52 41.85 -2.28 -11.22
C GLY A 52 41.83 -1.54 -12.55
N GLY A 53 40.86 -0.64 -12.67
CA GLY A 53 40.70 0.26 -13.82
C GLY A 53 39.46 1.14 -13.66
N ARG A 54 39.68 2.40 -13.27
CA ARG A 54 38.69 3.47 -13.34
C ARG A 54 38.25 3.66 -14.80
N ALA A 55 36.95 3.83 -15.02
CA ALA A 55 36.43 4.47 -16.23
C ALA A 55 35.23 5.34 -15.87
N ALA A 56 35.48 6.66 -15.87
CA ALA A 56 34.45 7.67 -15.97
C ALA A 56 33.85 7.62 -17.39
N GLY A 57 32.53 7.74 -17.50
CA GLY A 57 31.84 7.79 -18.79
C GLY A 57 30.45 8.38 -18.61
N GLY A 58 30.35 9.70 -18.82
CA GLY A 58 29.10 10.45 -18.73
C GLY A 58 28.07 10.01 -19.77
N GLY A 59 26.86 9.72 -19.30
CA GLY A 59 25.67 9.50 -20.10
C GLY A 59 24.74 10.71 -19.97
N ARG A 60 24.59 11.44 -21.08
CA ARG A 60 23.68 12.59 -21.29
C ARG A 60 22.26 12.29 -20.79
N GLN A 61 21.71 13.20 -20.00
CA GLN A 61 20.27 13.30 -19.76
C GLN A 61 19.59 13.93 -21.01
N PRO A 62 18.51 13.35 -21.54
CA PRO A 62 17.69 14.02 -22.55
C PRO A 62 16.81 15.08 -21.87
N THR A 63 17.07 16.35 -22.17
CA THR A 63 16.24 17.50 -21.78
C THR A 63 14.99 17.54 -22.65
N GLY A 64 13.93 16.85 -22.22
CA GLY A 64 12.59 16.99 -22.80
C GLY A 64 11.89 18.21 -22.18
N THR A 65 11.83 19.31 -22.94
CA THR A 65 11.02 20.48 -22.61
C THR A 65 9.55 20.16 -22.83
N TRP A 66 8.74 20.21 -21.77
CA TRP A 66 7.27 20.17 -21.88
C TRP A 66 6.80 21.50 -22.47
N HIS A 67 6.28 21.48 -23.70
CA HIS A 67 5.58 22.63 -24.29
C HIS A 67 4.14 22.64 -23.77
N ALA A 68 3.81 23.68 -23.00
CA ALA A 68 2.43 24.00 -22.65
C ALA A 68 1.74 24.63 -23.88
N ASN A 69 0.57 24.13 -24.24
CA ASN A 69 -0.28 24.67 -25.30
C ASN A 69 -0.86 26.04 -24.86
N PRO A 70 -0.65 27.15 -25.59
CA PRO A 70 -1.03 28.49 -25.14
C PRO A 70 -2.46 28.95 -25.51
N GLU A 71 -3.35 28.06 -25.95
CA GLU A 71 -4.71 28.46 -26.33
C GLU A 71 -5.76 28.10 -25.27
N ALA A 72 -5.90 28.97 -24.27
CA ALA A 72 -7.13 29.09 -23.49
C ALA A 72 -7.28 30.55 -23.03
N THR A 73 -7.62 31.42 -23.99
CA THR A 73 -7.86 32.84 -23.71
C THR A 73 -9.22 33.06 -23.05
N CYS A 74 -9.18 33.94 -22.06
CA CYS A 74 -10.23 34.41 -21.18
C CYS A 74 -11.49 34.91 -21.91
N ILE A 75 -12.67 34.71 -21.30
CA ILE A 75 -13.82 35.59 -21.53
C ILE A 75 -14.32 36.09 -20.18
N ALA A 76 -14.09 37.37 -19.95
CA ALA A 76 -14.60 38.11 -18.81
C ALA A 76 -16.07 38.51 -19.02
N GLY A 77 -16.84 38.48 -17.92
CA GLY A 77 -17.89 39.47 -17.69
C GLY A 77 -19.30 39.14 -18.18
N VAL A 78 -20.12 38.55 -17.29
CA VAL A 78 -21.54 38.88 -17.20
C VAL A 78 -21.92 39.03 -15.72
N ARG A 79 -22.10 40.28 -15.28
CA ARG A 79 -22.65 40.60 -13.95
C ARG A 79 -24.15 40.32 -13.96
N ARG A 80 -24.66 39.58 -12.98
CA ARG A 80 -26.10 39.43 -12.73
C ARG A 80 -26.51 40.29 -11.53
N PRO A 81 -27.70 40.90 -11.56
CA PRO A 81 -28.12 41.89 -10.57
C PRO A 81 -28.49 41.25 -9.23
N GLU A 82 -28.20 41.99 -8.17
CA GLU A 82 -28.54 41.71 -6.78
C GLU A 82 -30.05 41.85 -6.55
N THR A 83 -30.67 40.85 -5.92
CA THR A 83 -32.01 41.00 -5.31
C THR A 83 -31.92 40.68 -3.83
N ASN A 84 -32.41 41.63 -3.05
CA ASN A 84 -32.25 41.70 -1.60
C ASN A 84 -33.36 40.97 -0.82
N HIS A 85 -32.94 40.42 0.32
CA HIS A 85 -33.67 40.03 1.54
C HIS A 85 -35.07 39.38 1.47
N ARG A 86 -35.11 38.13 1.98
CA ARG A 86 -36.18 37.68 2.87
C ARG A 86 -35.59 36.83 4.01
N THR A 87 -35.58 37.40 5.22
CA THR A 87 -35.21 36.72 6.46
C THR A 87 -36.33 35.76 6.86
N SER A 88 -36.07 34.45 6.83
CA SER A 88 -36.91 33.46 7.49
C SER A 88 -36.16 32.87 8.68
N ASN A 89 -36.56 33.27 9.88
CA ASN A 89 -36.18 32.61 11.13
C ASN A 89 -36.65 31.15 11.07
N HIS A 90 -35.71 30.22 11.25
CA HIS A 90 -36.00 28.81 11.49
C HIS A 90 -35.25 28.35 12.74
N PRO A 91 -35.84 27.45 13.55
CA PRO A 91 -35.47 27.28 14.94
C PRO A 91 -34.13 26.55 15.09
N THR A 92 -33.42 26.94 16.14
CA THR A 92 -32.21 26.30 16.66
C THR A 92 -32.51 24.91 17.19
N SER A 93 -32.16 23.88 16.43
CA SER A 93 -31.50 22.68 16.93
C SER A 93 -31.19 21.75 15.76
N ASN A 94 -29.92 21.66 15.38
CA ASN A 94 -29.45 20.45 14.76
C ASN A 94 -27.99 20.27 15.16
N HIS A 95 -27.81 19.39 16.14
CA HIS A 95 -26.52 18.79 16.47
C HIS A 95 -25.97 18.20 15.17
N ARG A 96 -25.03 18.89 14.55
CA ARG A 96 -24.37 18.45 13.32
C ARG A 96 -23.54 17.23 13.71
N THR A 97 -24.09 16.03 13.58
CA THR A 97 -23.31 14.80 13.61
C THR A 97 -22.30 14.91 12.47
N ARG A 98 -21.07 15.32 12.77
CA ARG A 98 -19.94 15.20 11.86
C ARG A 98 -19.79 13.69 11.63
N SER A 99 -20.33 13.21 10.52
CA SER A 99 -20.25 11.81 10.06
C SER A 99 -18.84 11.39 9.62
N HIS A 100 -17.80 11.99 10.19
CA HIS A 100 -16.40 11.86 9.78
C HIS A 100 -15.50 11.21 10.84
N ASP A 101 -16.06 10.71 11.94
CA ASP A 101 -15.28 10.09 12.99
C ASP A 101 -15.24 8.56 12.80
N MET A 102 -14.12 8.07 12.28
CA MET A 102 -13.87 6.64 12.18
C MET A 102 -13.61 6.07 13.57
N THR A 103 -14.52 5.22 14.06
CA THR A 103 -14.35 4.58 15.37
C THR A 103 -13.19 3.58 15.35
N HIS A 104 -12.57 3.35 16.52
CA HIS A 104 -11.52 2.32 16.66
C HIS A 104 -11.98 0.95 16.18
N HIS A 105 -13.22 0.56 16.49
CA HIS A 105 -13.79 -0.70 16.02
C HIS A 105 -13.81 -0.78 14.49
N ALA A 106 -14.30 0.25 13.80
CA ALA A 106 -14.34 0.27 12.34
C ALA A 106 -12.94 0.24 11.72
N LEU A 107 -11.97 0.93 12.33
CA LEU A 107 -10.58 0.92 11.87
C LEU A 107 -9.89 -0.44 12.10
N ILE A 108 -10.20 -1.11 13.22
CA ILE A 108 -9.73 -2.48 13.51
C ILE A 108 -10.28 -3.47 12.48
N GLU A 109 -11.56 -3.41 12.15
CA GLU A 109 -12.15 -4.30 11.15
C GLU A 109 -11.53 -4.07 9.76
N ALA A 110 -11.24 -2.82 9.41
CA ALA A 110 -10.48 -2.50 8.19
C ALA A 110 -9.06 -3.11 8.23
N ALA A 111 -8.37 -3.09 9.37
CA ALA A 111 -7.05 -3.69 9.53
C ALA A 111 -7.11 -5.23 9.41
N LYS A 112 -8.15 -5.88 9.97
CA LYS A 112 -8.39 -7.32 9.81
C LYS A 112 -8.64 -7.68 8.35
N ALA A 113 -9.47 -6.91 7.65
CA ALA A 113 -9.67 -7.10 6.21
C ALA A 113 -8.37 -6.89 5.40
N ALA A 114 -7.51 -5.97 5.84
CA ALA A 114 -6.19 -5.77 5.24
C ALA A 114 -5.26 -6.97 5.44
N ARG A 115 -5.25 -7.55 6.64
CA ARG A 115 -4.44 -8.73 7.02
C ARG A 115 -4.65 -9.92 6.08
N GLU A 116 -5.88 -10.15 5.63
CA GLU A 116 -6.18 -11.31 4.78
C GLU A 116 -5.48 -11.27 3.42
N LYS A 117 -5.05 -10.09 2.98
CA LYS A 117 -4.30 -9.88 1.73
C LYS A 117 -2.78 -10.04 1.88
N ALA A 118 -2.28 -10.33 3.08
CA ALA A 118 -0.85 -10.46 3.34
C ALA A 118 -0.20 -11.54 2.47
N TYR A 119 0.96 -11.20 1.90
CA TYR A 119 1.85 -12.16 1.26
C TYR A 119 2.94 -12.55 2.25
N ALA A 120 2.72 -13.64 2.99
CA ALA A 120 3.61 -14.08 4.05
C ALA A 120 3.90 -15.60 4.02
N PRO A 121 4.38 -16.17 2.89
CA PRO A 121 4.57 -17.61 2.78
C PRO A 121 5.77 -18.15 3.58
N TYR A 122 6.69 -17.27 4.02
CA TYR A 122 7.91 -17.69 4.71
C TYR A 122 7.68 -17.76 6.21
N SER A 123 7.10 -16.71 6.81
CA SER A 123 6.80 -16.71 8.25
C SER A 123 5.48 -17.39 8.59
N ASN A 124 4.53 -17.44 7.64
CA ASN A 124 3.12 -17.75 7.90
C ASN A 124 2.46 -16.83 8.94
N PHE A 125 3.05 -15.65 9.18
CA PHE A 125 2.57 -14.66 10.13
C PHE A 125 2.00 -13.46 9.40
N LYS A 126 0.66 -13.41 9.30
CA LYS A 126 -0.05 -12.32 8.63
C LYS A 126 -0.29 -11.15 9.58
N VAL A 127 0.04 -9.95 9.11
CA VAL A 127 -0.20 -8.66 9.77
C VAL A 127 -1.01 -7.77 8.85
N GLY A 128 -2.01 -7.09 9.39
CA GLY A 128 -2.79 -6.08 8.70
C GLY A 128 -2.69 -4.73 9.39
N ALA A 129 -2.81 -3.67 8.60
CA ALA A 129 -2.91 -2.31 9.10
C ALA A 129 -3.96 -1.52 8.31
N ALA A 130 -4.64 -0.59 8.98
CA ALA A 130 -5.52 0.38 8.35
C ALA A 130 -5.19 1.77 8.88
N LEU A 131 -4.86 2.68 7.97
CA LEU A 131 -4.52 4.06 8.25
C LEU A 131 -5.67 4.95 7.82
N VAL A 132 -6.15 5.82 8.71
CA VAL A 132 -7.16 6.83 8.37
C VAL A 132 -6.50 8.21 8.32
N THR A 133 -6.76 8.94 7.23
CA THR A 133 -6.29 10.31 7.03
C THR A 133 -7.21 11.33 7.68
N ASN A 134 -6.77 12.57 7.81
CA ASN A 134 -7.54 13.65 8.46
C ASN A 134 -8.86 13.98 7.73
N ASP A 135 -8.95 13.67 6.44
CA ASP A 135 -10.17 13.79 5.61
C ASP A 135 -11.03 12.50 5.59
N GLY A 136 -10.66 11.48 6.39
CA GLY A 136 -11.45 10.26 6.59
C GLY A 136 -11.18 9.13 5.59
N LYS A 137 -10.24 9.28 4.65
CA LYS A 137 -9.89 8.21 3.72
C LYS A 137 -9.10 7.11 4.42
N VAL A 138 -9.43 5.85 4.14
CA VAL A 138 -8.76 4.68 4.72
C VAL A 138 -7.82 4.03 3.71
N PHE A 139 -6.58 3.80 4.14
CA PHE A 139 -5.55 3.06 3.40
C PHE A 139 -5.25 1.74 4.09
N HIS A 140 -5.39 0.65 3.34
CA HIS A 140 -5.05 -0.69 3.81
C HIS A 140 -3.57 -1.00 3.58
N GLY A 141 -2.96 -1.68 4.56
CA GLY A 141 -1.62 -2.24 4.47
C GLY A 141 -1.58 -3.68 4.97
N CYS A 142 -0.70 -4.49 4.38
CA CYS A 142 -0.40 -5.84 4.85
C CYS A 142 1.10 -6.10 4.69
N ASN A 143 1.63 -7.09 5.41
CA ASN A 143 3.02 -7.48 5.22
C ASN A 143 3.20 -8.20 3.88
N VAL A 144 4.33 -7.89 3.22
CA VAL A 144 4.74 -8.47 1.95
C VAL A 144 6.17 -8.97 2.11
N GLU A 145 6.32 -10.28 2.07
CA GLU A 145 7.60 -10.94 2.29
C GLU A 145 8.37 -11.18 0.99
N ASN A 146 9.64 -11.54 1.15
CA ASN A 146 10.51 -11.94 0.05
C ASN A 146 11.47 -13.04 0.54
N ALA A 147 11.97 -13.87 -0.38
CA ALA A 147 12.99 -14.88 -0.06
C ALA A 147 14.27 -14.27 0.52
N SER A 148 14.63 -13.04 0.10
CA SER A 148 15.64 -12.23 0.77
C SER A 148 14.98 -11.48 1.92
N TYR A 149 15.10 -12.00 3.14
CA TYR A 149 14.32 -11.53 4.30
C TYR A 149 14.52 -10.06 4.65
N GLY A 150 15.68 -9.47 4.31
CA GLY A 150 15.92 -8.04 4.50
C GLY A 150 15.00 -7.13 3.67
N LEU A 151 14.32 -7.67 2.66
CA LEU A 151 13.39 -6.95 1.80
C LEU A 151 11.93 -7.05 2.26
N CYS A 152 11.65 -7.74 3.37
CA CYS A 152 10.29 -7.85 3.88
C CYS A 152 9.74 -6.47 4.29
N ASN A 153 8.54 -6.14 3.81
CA ASN A 153 7.83 -4.92 4.15
C ASN A 153 6.67 -5.20 5.11
N CYS A 154 6.54 -4.41 6.16
CA CYS A 154 5.52 -4.59 7.19
C CYS A 154 4.20 -3.90 6.81
N ALA A 155 3.11 -4.29 7.47
CA ALA A 155 1.77 -3.78 7.18
C ALA A 155 1.64 -2.26 7.39
N GLU A 156 2.21 -1.74 8.48
CA GLU A 156 2.18 -0.33 8.85
C GLU A 156 2.86 0.51 7.77
N ARG A 157 4.05 0.07 7.32
CA ARG A 157 4.81 0.69 6.23
C ARG A 157 4.03 0.66 4.92
N THR A 158 3.42 -0.49 4.56
CA THR A 158 2.58 -0.58 3.36
C THR A 158 1.43 0.42 3.39
N ALA A 159 0.73 0.57 4.52
CA ALA A 159 -0.39 1.52 4.64
C ALA A 159 0.07 2.98 4.47
N LEU A 160 1.12 3.38 5.19
CA LEU A 160 1.69 4.73 5.13
C LEU A 160 2.26 5.05 3.75
N PHE A 161 3.02 4.15 3.15
CA PHE A 161 3.60 4.37 1.82
C PHE A 161 2.53 4.43 0.73
N SER A 162 1.45 3.66 0.87
CA SER A 162 0.30 3.75 -0.04
C SER A 162 -0.41 5.10 0.06
N ALA A 163 -0.56 5.64 1.27
CA ALA A 163 -1.14 6.96 1.46
C ALA A 163 -0.26 8.08 0.89
N LEU A 164 1.05 8.02 1.10
CA LEU A 164 2.00 8.96 0.47
C LEU A 164 1.96 8.89 -1.05
N ALA A 165 1.95 7.67 -1.62
CA ALA A 165 1.85 7.47 -3.07
C ALA A 165 0.54 8.02 -3.65
N ALA A 166 -0.52 8.08 -2.84
CA ALA A 166 -1.80 8.68 -3.20
C ALA A 166 -1.86 10.21 -3.01
N GLY A 167 -0.77 10.84 -2.56
CA GLY A 167 -0.63 12.30 -2.48
C GLY A 167 -0.62 12.88 -1.07
N TYR A 168 -0.96 12.10 -0.04
CA TYR A 168 -0.93 12.57 1.35
C TYR A 168 0.51 12.86 1.80
N ARG A 169 0.64 13.72 2.81
CA ARG A 169 1.91 14.22 3.36
C ARG A 169 2.08 13.85 4.83
N PRO A 170 3.33 13.92 5.35
CA PRO A 170 3.56 13.73 6.77
C PRO A 170 2.69 14.65 7.65
N GLY A 171 1.97 14.08 8.62
CA GLY A 171 1.04 14.79 9.51
C GLY A 171 -0.42 14.84 9.05
N GLU A 172 -0.75 14.31 7.87
CA GLU A 172 -2.13 14.27 7.35
C GLU A 172 -2.90 13.00 7.77
N PHE A 173 -2.47 12.37 8.87
CA PHE A 173 -2.98 11.09 9.35
C PHE A 173 -3.57 11.23 10.75
N ALA A 174 -4.79 10.71 10.93
CA ALA A 174 -5.51 10.78 12.19
C ALA A 174 -5.17 9.59 13.11
N ALA A 175 -5.24 8.37 12.58
CA ALA A 175 -4.96 7.16 13.35
C ALA A 175 -4.52 5.99 12.46
N ILE A 176 -3.83 5.02 13.03
CA ILE A 176 -3.53 3.73 12.39
C ILE A 176 -3.90 2.57 13.32
N ALA A 177 -4.64 1.59 12.82
CA ALA A 177 -4.85 0.31 13.50
C ALA A 177 -3.92 -0.76 12.95
N VAL A 178 -3.38 -1.63 13.82
CA VAL A 178 -2.50 -2.75 13.47
C VAL A 178 -2.98 -4.02 14.16
N VAL A 179 -3.05 -5.12 13.41
CA VAL A 179 -3.54 -6.42 13.89
C VAL A 179 -2.65 -7.58 13.44
N GLY A 180 -2.44 -8.55 14.32
CA GLY A 180 -1.84 -9.85 14.01
C GLY A 180 -2.29 -10.94 14.97
N GLU A 181 -1.83 -12.16 14.72
CA GLU A 181 -2.14 -13.33 15.55
C GLU A 181 -1.16 -13.44 16.72
N THR A 182 -1.38 -12.67 17.79
CA THR A 182 -0.51 -12.60 18.97
C THR A 182 -1.30 -12.78 20.26
N HIS A 183 -0.64 -13.19 21.35
CA HIS A 183 -1.30 -13.42 22.63
C HIS A 183 -1.98 -12.15 23.19
N GLY A 184 -1.30 -11.00 23.14
CA GLY A 184 -1.91 -9.69 23.41
C GLY A 184 -1.87 -8.79 22.17
N PRO A 185 -2.17 -7.49 22.31
CA PRO A 185 -2.10 -6.53 21.21
C PRO A 185 -0.73 -6.56 20.52
N ILE A 186 -0.73 -6.61 19.18
CA ILE A 186 0.51 -6.71 18.41
C ILE A 186 1.44 -5.52 18.68
N ALA A 187 2.75 -5.78 18.77
CA ALA A 187 3.76 -4.73 18.94
C ALA A 187 4.41 -4.38 17.58
N PRO A 188 4.33 -3.13 17.10
CA PRO A 188 5.04 -2.68 15.90
C PRO A 188 6.56 -2.85 16.09
N CYS A 189 7.27 -3.28 15.05
CA CYS A 189 8.73 -3.41 15.09
C CYS A 189 9.41 -2.03 15.07
N GLY A 190 10.67 -1.94 15.50
CA GLY A 190 11.39 -0.66 15.60
C GLY A 190 11.42 0.14 14.30
N ALA A 191 11.59 -0.53 13.15
CA ALA A 191 11.56 0.12 11.85
C ALA A 191 10.20 0.75 11.53
N CYS A 192 9.10 0.08 11.86
CA CYS A 192 7.76 0.63 11.70
C CYS A 192 7.52 1.83 12.61
N ARG A 193 8.00 1.78 13.85
CA ARG A 193 7.87 2.90 14.81
C ARG A 193 8.58 4.15 14.29
N GLN A 194 9.79 4.00 13.77
CA GLN A 194 10.54 5.13 13.18
C GLN A 194 9.82 5.71 11.95
N VAL A 195 9.23 4.88 11.09
CA VAL A 195 8.45 5.37 9.94
C VAL A 195 7.15 6.05 10.39
N MET A 196 6.45 5.48 11.38
CA MET A 196 5.23 6.07 11.94
C MET A 196 5.49 7.43 12.57
N ILE A 197 6.58 7.61 13.31
CA ILE A 197 6.85 8.89 13.97
C ILE A 197 7.24 9.99 12.97
N GLU A 198 7.99 9.65 11.92
CA GLU A 198 8.37 10.57 10.83
C GLU A 198 7.14 11.06 10.04
N LEU A 199 6.32 10.10 9.59
CA LEU A 199 5.19 10.35 8.69
C LEU A 199 3.91 10.73 9.44
N GLY A 200 3.65 10.11 10.58
CA GLY A 200 2.46 10.34 11.41
C GLY A 200 2.61 11.49 12.40
N LYS A 201 3.84 11.93 12.68
CA LYS A 201 4.19 12.79 13.83
C LYS A 201 4.04 12.05 15.17
N PRO A 202 4.66 12.54 16.26
CA PRO A 202 4.57 11.90 17.58
C PRO A 202 3.14 11.68 18.08
N THR A 203 2.21 12.55 17.66
CA THR A 203 0.80 12.54 18.09
C THR A 203 -0.09 11.57 17.31
N LEU A 204 0.42 10.86 16.29
CA LEU A 204 -0.38 9.87 15.56
C LEU A 204 -0.94 8.84 16.54
N GLU A 205 -2.26 8.68 16.56
CA GLU A 205 -2.90 7.63 17.36
C GLU A 205 -2.64 6.25 16.74
N VAL A 206 -2.23 5.31 17.57
CA VAL A 206 -1.91 3.94 17.17
C VAL A 206 -2.78 2.97 17.97
N VAL A 207 -3.66 2.27 17.27
CA VAL A 207 -4.57 1.26 17.82
C VAL A 207 -3.98 -0.12 17.55
N LEU A 208 -3.48 -0.76 18.60
CA LEU A 208 -2.89 -2.10 18.54
C LEU A 208 -3.92 -3.13 18.97
N THR A 209 -4.05 -4.21 18.21
CA THR A 209 -4.96 -5.30 18.57
C THR A 209 -4.45 -6.65 18.11
N ASN A 210 -5.12 -7.71 18.55
CA ASN A 210 -4.94 -9.08 18.08
C ASN A 210 -6.24 -9.65 17.52
N MET A 211 -6.23 -10.92 17.13
CA MET A 211 -7.43 -11.62 16.64
C MET A 211 -8.38 -12.07 17.76
N GLN A 212 -8.02 -11.86 19.04
CA GLN A 212 -8.78 -12.28 20.22
C GLN A 212 -9.62 -11.15 20.83
N GLY A 213 -9.41 -9.91 20.36
CA GLY A 213 -10.17 -8.74 20.79
C GLY A 213 -9.47 -7.86 21.83
N ASP A 214 -8.22 -8.18 22.19
CA ASP A 214 -7.43 -7.30 23.06
C ASP A 214 -7.07 -6.03 22.29
N VAL A 215 -7.26 -4.87 22.92
CA VAL A 215 -6.99 -3.56 22.31
C VAL A 215 -6.11 -2.73 23.24
N ARG A 216 -5.10 -2.09 22.66
CA ARG A 216 -4.29 -1.05 23.30
C ARG A 216 -4.21 0.15 22.39
N VAL A 217 -4.57 1.32 22.91
CA VAL A 217 -4.41 2.61 22.22
C VAL A 217 -3.19 3.31 22.79
N THR A 218 -2.37 3.90 21.92
CA THR A 218 -1.15 4.63 22.27
C THR A 218 -0.82 5.64 21.17
N SER A 219 0.32 6.34 21.25
CA SER A 219 0.78 7.25 20.21
C SER A 219 2.08 6.76 19.57
N ALA A 220 2.41 7.27 18.37
CA ALA A 220 3.69 6.98 17.74
C ALA A 220 4.89 7.44 18.60
N GLY A 221 4.74 8.56 19.33
CA GLY A 221 5.74 9.05 20.27
C GLY A 221 5.96 8.12 21.46
N ASP A 222 4.89 7.62 22.08
CA ASP A 222 5.00 6.68 23.22
C ASP A 222 5.60 5.34 22.81
N LEU A 223 5.42 4.95 21.55
CA LEU A 223 6.04 3.74 21.00
C LEU A 223 7.55 3.89 20.81
N LEU A 224 8.05 5.11 20.60
CA LEU A 224 9.46 5.38 20.34
C LEU A 224 9.91 6.66 21.06
N PRO A 225 10.16 6.59 22.38
CA PRO A 225 10.65 7.73 23.15
C PRO A 225 12.01 8.18 22.62
N ASP A 226 12.23 9.51 22.61
CA ASP A 226 13.47 10.14 22.16
C ASP A 226 13.94 9.66 20.78
N ALA A 227 12.99 9.51 19.86
CA ALA A 227 13.24 9.03 18.51
C ALA A 227 14.30 9.88 17.77
N PHE A 228 15.05 9.22 16.91
CA PHE A 228 16.00 9.89 16.03
C PHE A 228 15.28 10.76 14.99
N TYR A 229 15.78 11.99 14.80
CA TYR A 229 15.40 12.90 13.73
C TYR A 229 16.67 13.47 13.09
N LEU A 230 16.61 13.77 11.79
CA LEU A 230 17.67 14.47 11.05
C LEU A 230 17.09 15.80 10.53
N ALA A 231 17.61 16.91 11.05
CA ALA A 231 17.17 18.27 10.72
C ALA A 231 17.96 18.89 9.56
#